data_AF-A0A2K8KR76-F1
#
_entry.id   AF-A0A2K8KR76-F1
#
_cell.length_a   1.000
_cell.length_b   1.000
_cell.length_c   1.000
_cell.angle_alpha   90.00
_cell.angle_beta   90.00
_cell.angle_gamma   90.00
#
_symmetry.space_group_name_H-M   'P 1'
#
loop_
_entity.id
_entity.type
_entity.pdbx_description
1 polymer ?
#
loop_
_entity_poly.entity_id
_entity_poly.type
_entity_poly.pdbx_seq_one_letter_code
_entity_poly.pdbx_strand_id
1 'polypeptide(L)' 'MAAIILGKNLLSEEDLIEFAFSDSNISQLNLVQLKHQANDASIHSSLLLIRMMKAERIYITSSIKMNQSGTRF' A
#
# COMPACT_ATOMS: atom_id res chain seq x y z
N MET A 1 7.18 -11.00 -12.10
CA MET A 1 5.86 -10.40 -11.76
C MET A 1 5.82 -10.29 -10.24
N ALA A 2 5.95 -9.09 -9.66
CA ALA A 2 5.85 -8.93 -8.21
C ALA A 2 4.37 -8.98 -7.81
N ALA A 3 4.00 -9.89 -6.90
CA ALA A 3 2.65 -9.93 -6.36
C ALA A 3 2.50 -8.83 -5.31
N ILE A 4 1.59 -7.89 -5.56
CA ILE A 4 1.22 -6.87 -4.56
C ILE A 4 0.20 -7.52 -3.62
N ILE A 5 0.59 -7.71 -2.35
CA ILE A 5 -0.31 -8.26 -1.33
C ILE A 5 -0.92 -7.09 -0.56
N LEU A 6 -2.20 -6.81 -0.84
CA LEU A 6 -2.99 -5.79 -0.15
C LEU A 6 -3.72 -6.39 1.05
N GLY A 7 -3.82 -5.65 2.14
CA GLY A 7 -4.58 -6.00 3.33
C GLY A 7 -3.95 -7.09 4.19
N LYS A 8 -2.74 -7.55 3.88
CA LYS A 8 -2.02 -8.54 4.67
C LYS A 8 -1.12 -7.86 5.70
N ASN A 9 -1.19 -8.34 6.95
CA ASN A 9 -0.22 -7.99 7.98
C ASN A 9 1.18 -8.35 7.51
N LEU A 10 2.06 -7.35 7.50
CA LEU A 10 3.47 -7.51 7.13
C LEU A 10 4.30 -8.10 8.27
N LEU A 11 3.78 -8.00 9.49
CA LEU A 11 4.36 -8.59 10.69
C LEU A 11 3.70 -9.95 10.95
N SER A 12 4.53 -10.92 11.32
CA SER A 12 4.06 -12.22 11.79
C SER A 12 3.45 -12.10 13.19
N GLU A 13 2.74 -13.14 13.62
CA GLU A 13 2.24 -13.18 14.99
C GLU A 13 3.39 -13.29 15.99
N GLU A 14 4.46 -14.00 15.64
CA GLU A 14 5.67 -14.10 16.44
C GLU A 14 6.33 -12.73 16.66
N ASP A 15 6.45 -11.91 15.61
CA ASP A 15 7.03 -10.55 15.72
C ASP A 15 6.20 -9.66 16.66
N LEU A 16 4.87 -9.78 16.62
CA LEU A 16 3.98 -9.01 17.50
C LEU A 16 4.08 -9.47 18.95
N ILE A 17 4.28 -10.77 19.18
CA ILE A 17 4.52 -11.32 20.51
C ILE A 17 5.86 -10.82 21.05
N GLU A 18 6.94 -10.94 20.26
CA GLU A 18 8.26 -10.45 20.65
C GLU A 18 8.22 -8.97 21.00
N PHE A 19 7.57 -8.15 20.16
CA PHE A 19 7.41 -6.73 20.43
C PHE A 19 6.60 -6.46 21.70
N ALA A 20 5.50 -7.19 21.93
CA ALA A 20 4.63 -7.00 23.09
C ALA A 20 5.37 -7.11 24.43
N PHE A 21 6.37 -8.00 24.50
CA PHE A 21 7.19 -8.25 25.68
C PHE A 21 8.54 -7.51 25.67
N SER A 22 8.82 -6.70 24.64
CA SER A 22 10.05 -5.94 24.53
C SER A 22 9.98 -4.60 25.26
N ASP A 23 11.12 -4.11 25.73
CA ASP A 23 11.25 -2.74 26.27
C ASP A 23 10.97 -1.65 25.22
N SER A 24 10.95 -2.01 23.94
CA SER A 24 10.57 -1.12 22.84
C SER A 24 9.08 -0.82 22.80
N ASN A 25 8.25 -1.60 23.49
CA ASN A 25 6.81 -1.35 23.64
C ASN A 25 6.56 -0.28 24.72
N ILE A 26 7.02 0.93 24.44
CA ILE A 26 6.93 2.10 25.34
C ILE A 26 5.47 2.37 25.75
N SER A 27 4.54 2.12 24.84
CA SER A 27 3.10 2.31 25.04
C SER A 27 2.43 1.18 25.83
N GLN A 28 3.19 0.14 26.21
CA GLN A 28 2.73 -1.04 26.96
C GLN A 28 1.46 -1.68 26.38
N LEU A 29 1.36 -1.71 25.06
CA LEU A 29 0.21 -2.27 24.36
C LEU A 29 0.20 -3.77 24.51
N ASN A 30 -0.97 -4.33 24.81
CA ASN A 30 -1.14 -5.78 24.85
C ASN A 30 -1.21 -6.37 23.43
N LEU A 31 -1.07 -7.69 23.32
CA LEU A 31 -1.05 -8.38 22.04
C LEU A 31 -2.31 -8.14 21.19
N VAL A 32 -3.49 -8.03 21.81
CA VAL A 32 -4.74 -7.76 21.10
C VAL A 32 -4.73 -6.36 20.47
N GLN A 33 -4.24 -5.37 21.21
CA GLN A 33 -4.10 -3.99 20.72
C GLN A 33 -3.07 -3.90 19.60
N LEU A 34 -1.93 -4.59 19.73
CA LEU A 34 -0.90 -4.64 18.70
C LEU A 34 -1.40 -5.30 17.41
N LYS A 35 -2.16 -6.40 17.53
CA LYS A 35 -2.82 -7.05 16.37
C LYS A 35 -3.78 -6.10 15.66
N HIS A 36 -4.57 -5.34 16.41
CA HIS A 36 -5.47 -4.35 15.83
C HIS A 36 -4.71 -3.26 15.08
N GLN A 37 -3.65 -2.70 15.68
CA GLN A 37 -2.83 -1.67 15.05
C GLN A 37 -2.12 -2.18 13.79
N ALA A 38 -1.58 -3.40 13.81
CA ALA A 38 -0.95 -4.01 12.65
C ALA A 38 -1.94 -4.18 11.48
N ASN A 39 -3.19 -4.57 11.80
CA ASN A 39 -4.26 -4.69 10.81
C ASN A 39 -4.67 -3.33 10.22
N ASP A 40 -4.85 -2.31 11.06
CA ASP A 40 -5.18 -0.97 10.58
C ASP A 40 -4.06 -0.40 9.69
N ALA A 41 -2.81 -0.58 10.10
CA ALA A 41 -1.64 -0.16 9.33
C ALA A 41 -1.57 -0.89 7.97
N SER A 42 -1.88 -2.18 7.94
CA SER A 42 -1.97 -2.97 6.71
C SER A 42 -3.04 -2.42 5.75
N ILE A 43 -4.23 -2.10 6.25
CA ILE A 43 -5.32 -1.50 5.48
C ILE A 43 -4.91 -0.12 4.96
N HIS A 44 -4.36 0.73 5.82
CA HIS A 44 -3.91 2.08 5.45
C HIS A 44 -2.82 2.06 4.38
N SER A 45 -1.81 1.22 4.54
CA SER A 45 -0.74 1.02 3.56
C SER A 45 -1.30 0.58 2.21
N SER A 46 -2.26 -0.35 2.22
CA SER A 46 -2.93 -0.85 1.02
C SER A 46 -3.74 0.24 0.31
N LEU A 47 -4.49 1.05 1.05
CA LEU A 47 -5.24 2.18 0.50
C LEU A 47 -4.30 3.24 -0.10
N LEU A 48 -3.17 3.52 0.56
CA LEU A 48 -2.17 4.44 0.05
C LEU A 48 -1.61 3.93 -1.28
N LEU A 49 -1.25 2.66 -1.37
CA LEU A 49 -0.73 2.06 -2.59
C LEU A 49 -1.76 2.12 -3.73
N ILE A 50 -3.03 1.80 -3.46
CA ILE A 50 -4.12 1.94 -4.43
C ILE A 50 -4.23 3.39 -4.92
N ARG A 51 -4.11 4.38 -4.02
CA ARG A 51 -4.14 5.81 -4.38
C ARG A 51 -2.96 6.20 -5.26
N MET A 52 -1.76 5.74 -4.95
CA MET A 52 -0.56 5.96 -5.77
C MET A 52 -0.73 5.37 -7.17
N MET A 53 -1.17 4.12 -7.27
CA MET A 53 -1.43 3.45 -8.56
C MET A 53 -2.56 4.13 -9.36
N LYS A 54 -3.57 4.68 -8.69
CA LYS A 54 -4.63 5.48 -9.35
C LYS A 54 -4.09 6.82 -9.84
N ALA A 55 -3.27 7.50 -9.06
CA ALA A 55 -2.65 8.78 -9.45
C ALA A 55 -1.75 8.59 -10.68
N GLU A 56 -0.99 7.50 -10.76
CA GLU A 56 -0.18 7.16 -11.94
C GLU A 56 -1.02 6.97 -13.21
N ARG A 57 -2.25 6.42 -13.13
CA ARG A 57 -3.14 6.33 -14.30
C ARG A 57 -3.67 7.67 -14.80
N ILE A 58 -3.80 8.68 -13.92
CA ILE A 58 -4.34 10.00 -14.29
C ILE A 58 -3.30 10.81 -15.08
N TYR A 59 -2.00 10.57 -14.87
CA TYR A 59 -0.93 11.20 -15.65
C TYR A 59 -0.75 10.64 -17.07
N ILE A 60 -1.60 9.72 -17.53
CA ILE A 60 -1.70 9.36 -18.95
C ILE A 60 -2.71 10.30 -19.63
N THR A 61 -2.42 11.61 -19.62
CA THR A 61 -3.17 12.59 -20.44
C THR A 61 -2.34 12.97 -21.66
N SER A 62 -2.80 12.49 -22.81
CA SER A 62 -2.78 13.18 -24.10
C SER A 62 -1.45 13.36 -24.82
N SER A 63 -0.91 12.28 -25.38
CA SER A 63 -0.17 12.36 -26.65
C SER A 63 -0.72 11.39 -27.70
N ILE A 64 -2.04 11.36 -27.88
CA ILE A 64 -2.60 10.92 -29.16
C ILE A 64 -2.31 12.08 -30.12
N LYS A 65 -1.18 11.99 -30.81
CA LYS A 65 -0.85 12.87 -31.93
C LYS A 65 -2.03 12.83 -32.91
N MET A 66 -2.70 13.96 -33.09
CA MET A 66 -3.55 14.19 -34.25
C MET A 66 -2.69 13.93 -35.49
N ASN A 67 -2.98 12.85 -36.21
CA ASN A 67 -2.36 12.58 -37.49
C ASN A 67 -3.01 13.50 -38.54
N GLN A 68 -2.61 14.78 -38.55
CA GLN A 68 -2.86 15.67 -39.68
C GLN A 68 -1.77 15.42 -40.73
N SER A 69 -2.02 14.45 -41.61
CA SER A 69 -1.35 14.29 -42.90
C SER A 69 -2.23 13.33 -43.70
N GLY A 70 -3.00 13.75 -44.70
CA GLY A 70 -2.58 14.59 -45.80
C GLY A 70 -2.40 13.67 -47.00
N THR A 71 -3.51 13.26 -47.62
CA THR A 71 -3.47 12.55 -48.91
C THR A 71 -4.29 13.35 -49.90
N ARG A 72 -3.59 14.29 -50.56
CA ARG A 72 -3.90 14.65 -51.94
C ARG A 72 -3.53 13.44 -52.80
N PHE A 73 -4.47 12.95 -53.60
CA PHE A 73 -4.38 12.73 -55.06
C PHE A 73 -5.70 12.13 -55.52
#